data_AF-A0A8J2MLR2-F1
#
_entry.id   AF-A0A8J2MLR2-F1
#
_cell.length_a   1.000
_cell.length_b   1.000
_cell.length_c   1.000
_cell.angle_alpha   90.00
_cell.angle_beta   90.00
_cell.angle_gamma   90.00
#
_symmetry.space_group_name_H-M   'P 1'
#
loop_
_entity.id
_entity.type
_entity.pdbx_description
1 polymer ?
#
loop_
_entity_poly.entity_id
_entity_poly.type
_entity_poly.pdbx_seq_one_letter_code
_entity_poly.pdbx_strand_id
1 'polypeptide(L)' 'MKRVTQACDASMSRRRSMNTRPSVHWWNDHISALRKECHQKRRISQRGYRRPNSAELVAEYKKAHRSLNKAIKPR' A
#
# COMPACT_ATOMS: atom_id res chain seq x y z
N MET A 1 -1.60 -35.85 -22.10
CA MET A 1 -0.77 -35.22 -21.05
C MET A 1 -1.55 -34.31 -20.07
N LYS A 2 -2.89 -34.34 -20.02
CA LYS A 2 -3.67 -33.45 -19.12
C LYS A 2 -3.51 -33.77 -17.62
N ARG A 3 -3.29 -35.05 -17.27
CA ARG A 3 -3.15 -35.51 -15.88
C ARG A 3 -1.89 -34.96 -15.21
N VAL A 4 -0.78 -34.87 -15.95
CA VAL A 4 0.49 -34.32 -15.44
C VAL A 4 0.36 -32.82 -15.20
N THR A 5 -0.26 -32.09 -16.13
CA THR A 5 -0.52 -30.66 -15.96
C THR A 5 -1.41 -30.38 -14.75
N GLN A 6 -2.50 -31.13 -14.57
CA GLN A 6 -3.37 -30.99 -13.39
C GLN A 6 -2.63 -31.32 -12.07
N ALA A 7 -1.78 -32.34 -12.06
CA ALA A 7 -0.98 -32.68 -10.88
C ALA A 7 0.02 -31.56 -10.54
N CYS A 8 0.67 -30.96 -11.54
CA CYS A 8 1.56 -29.81 -11.35
C CYS A 8 0.83 -28.55 -10.87
N ASP A 9 -0.35 -28.23 -11.41
CA ASP A 9 -1.13 -27.06 -10.98
C ASP A 9 -1.67 -27.22 -9.55
N ALA A 10 -2.00 -28.45 -9.16
CA ALA A 10 -2.41 -28.79 -7.79
C ALA A 10 -1.24 -28.71 -6.80
N SER A 11 -0.06 -29.20 -7.17
CA SER A 11 1.12 -29.17 -6.31
C SER A 11 1.75 -27.78 -6.21
N MET A 12 1.63 -26.95 -7.25
CA MET A 12 2.11 -25.57 -7.30
C MET A 12 0.98 -24.55 -7.29
N SER A 13 0.06 -24.68 -6.32
CA SER A 13 -1.06 -23.76 -6.20
C SER A 13 -0.57 -22.31 -6.03
N ARG A 14 -0.96 -21.43 -6.96
CA ARG A 14 -0.64 -20.00 -6.86
C ARG A 14 -1.39 -19.42 -5.66
N ARG A 15 -0.66 -18.89 -4.68
CA ARG A 15 -1.25 -18.24 -3.50
C ARG A 15 -2.16 -17.09 -3.96
N ARG A 16 -3.48 -17.31 -3.96
CA ARG A 16 -4.45 -16.24 -4.14
C ARG A 16 -4.36 -15.35 -2.91
N SER A 17 -4.22 -14.03 -3.09
CA SER A 17 -4.26 -13.10 -1.96
C SER A 17 -5.68 -13.05 -1.41
N MET A 18 -6.03 -14.01 -0.57
CA MET A 18 -7.25 -13.97 0.22
C MET A 18 -7.02 -12.97 1.36
N ASN A 19 -7.35 -11.70 1.09
CA ASN A 19 -7.48 -10.71 2.15
C ASN A 19 -8.80 -10.99 2.89
N THR A 20 -8.85 -12.10 3.64
CA THR A 20 -10.01 -12.55 4.43
C THR A 20 -10.17 -11.81 5.76
N ARG A 21 -9.37 -10.78 5.99
CA ARG A 21 -9.46 -9.99 7.22
C ARG A 21 -10.75 -9.18 7.17
N PRO A 22 -11.62 -9.26 8.18
CA PRO A 22 -12.79 -8.40 8.28
C PRO A 22 -12.37 -6.95 8.09
N SER A 23 -13.14 -6.20 7.29
CA SER A 23 -12.95 -4.75 7.22
C SER A 23 -13.13 -4.20 8.62
N VAL A 24 -12.04 -3.74 9.22
CA VAL A 24 -12.11 -3.16 10.56
C VAL A 24 -12.95 -1.89 10.42
N HIS A 25 -13.92 -1.66 11.28
CA HIS A 25 -14.91 -0.57 11.13
C HIS A 25 -14.28 0.85 10.99
N TRP A 26 -13.06 1.05 11.48
CA TRP A 26 -12.29 2.30 11.32
C TRP A 26 -11.40 2.31 10.06
N TRP A 27 -11.26 1.18 9.37
CA TRP A 27 -10.49 1.01 8.14
C TRP A 27 -11.42 1.06 6.93
N ASN A 28 -11.47 2.21 6.25
CA ASN A 28 -12.30 2.41 5.07
C ASN A 28 -11.44 2.49 3.78
N ASP A 29 -12.08 2.42 2.62
CA ASP A 29 -11.42 2.53 1.30
C ASP A 29 -10.69 3.88 1.14
N HIS A 30 -11.23 4.93 1.76
CA HIS A 30 -10.60 6.25 1.78
C HIS A 30 -9.25 6.27 2.52
N ILE A 31 -9.16 5.67 3.70
CA ILE A 31 -7.93 5.48 4.49
C ILE A 31 -6.96 4.57 3.73
N SER A 32 -7.47 3.54 3.05
CA SER A 32 -6.65 2.68 2.19
C SER A 32 -6.00 3.47 1.05
N ALA A 33 -6.76 4.34 0.37
CA ALA A 33 -6.24 5.22 -0.67
C ALA A 33 -5.19 6.20 -0.12
N LEU A 34 -5.49 6.90 0.97
CA LEU A 34 -4.57 7.82 1.65
C LEU A 34 -3.28 7.12 2.08
N ARG A 35 -3.38 5.88 2.57
CA ARG A 35 -2.22 5.10 2.99
C ARG A 35 -1.34 4.69 1.80
N LYS A 36 -1.95 4.25 0.69
CA LYS A 36 -1.22 3.95 -0.56
C LYS A 36 -0.47 5.18 -1.06
N GLU A 37 -1.13 6.34 -1.10
CA GLU A 37 -0.53 7.61 -1.51
C GLU A 37 0.62 8.03 -0.59
N CYS A 38 0.40 8.00 0.73
CA CYS A 38 1.43 8.31 1.72
C CYS A 38 2.67 7.43 1.56
N HIS A 39 2.49 6.11 1.39
CA HIS A 39 3.62 5.19 1.14
C HIS A 39 4.32 5.44 -0.19
N GLN A 40 3.59 5.83 -1.23
CA GLN A 40 4.17 6.21 -2.52
C GLN A 40 5.05 7.45 -2.36
N LYS A 41 4.51 8.54 -1.79
CA LYS A 41 5.25 9.80 -1.55
C LYS A 41 6.45 9.59 -0.62
N ARG A 42 6.31 8.74 0.41
CA ARG A 42 7.43 8.35 1.28
C ARG A 42 8.56 7.72 0.47
N ARG A 43 8.27 6.74 -0.39
CA ARG A 43 9.28 6.08 -1.24
C ARG A 43 9.97 7.07 -2.18
N ILE A 44 9.20 7.98 -2.79
CA ILE A 44 9.75 9.01 -3.67
C ILE A 44 10.68 9.94 -2.89
N SER A 45 10.27 10.45 -1.73
CA SER A 45 11.10 11.34 -0.90
C SER A 45 12.41 10.70 -0.45
N GLN A 46 12.36 9.44 0.02
CA GLN A 46 13.54 8.71 0.47
C GLN A 46 14.52 8.45 -0.67
N ARG A 47 14.01 8.05 -1.84
CA ARG A 47 14.86 7.80 -3.03
C ARG A 47 15.37 9.09 -3.67
N GLY A 48 14.62 10.18 -3.53
CA GLY A 48 14.93 11.51 -4.06
C GLY A 48 15.76 12.38 -3.12
N TYR A 49 16.21 11.88 -1.97
CA TYR A 49 16.89 12.68 -0.94
C TYR A 49 18.12 13.46 -1.45
N ARG A 50 18.87 12.91 -2.40
CA ARG A 50 20.06 13.55 -3.01
C ARG A 50 19.75 14.42 -4.23
N ARG A 51 18.47 14.59 -4.59
CA ARG A 51 18.05 15.40 -5.73
C ARG A 51 17.82 16.85 -5.28
N PRO A 52 17.97 17.83 -6.19
CA PRO A 52 17.73 19.24 -5.87
C PRO A 52 16.29 19.51 -5.41
N ASN A 53 15.32 18.68 -5.80
CA ASN A 53 13.92 18.78 -5.38
C ASN A 53 13.59 18.01 -4.08
N SER A 54 14.58 17.57 -3.31
CA SER A 54 14.36 16.74 -2.12
C SER A 54 13.44 17.41 -1.09
N ALA A 55 13.57 18.73 -0.90
CA ALA A 55 12.75 19.50 0.02
C ALA A 55 11.25 19.46 -0.35
N GLU A 56 10.93 19.60 -1.63
CA GLU A 56 9.56 19.52 -2.15
C GLU A 56 8.98 18.12 -1.95
N LEU A 57 9.76 17.07 -2.25
CA LEU A 57 9.34 15.69 -2.07
C LEU A 57 9.07 15.36 -0.59
N VAL A 58 9.87 15.93 0.33
CA VAL A 58 9.65 15.80 1.77
C VAL A 58 8.39 16.55 2.20
N ALA A 59 8.14 17.75 1.68
CA ALA A 59 6.94 18.52 1.99
C ALA A 59 5.66 17.79 1.53
N GLU A 60 5.68 17.23 0.32
CA GLU A 60 4.60 16.42 -0.24
C GLU A 60 4.32 15.17 0.60
N TYR A 61 5.36 14.45 1.01
CA TYR A 61 5.21 13.31 1.93
C TYR A 61 4.58 13.75 3.27
N LYS A 62 5.08 14.84 3.88
CA LYS A 62 4.53 15.36 5.14
C LYS A 62 3.07 15.78 5.02
N LYS A 63 2.65 16.31 3.86
CA LYS A 63 1.24 16.64 3.58
C LYS A 63 0.38 15.38 3.53
N ALA A 64 0.78 14.37 2.76
CA ALA A 64 0.07 13.09 2.67
C ALA A 64 -0.01 12.37 4.04
N HIS A 65 1.06 12.42 4.84
CA HIS A 65 1.10 11.84 6.18
C HIS A 65 0.12 12.54 7.14
N ARG A 66 -0.01 13.87 7.07
CA ARG A 66 -0.99 14.63 7.86
C ARG A 66 -2.43 14.27 7.47
N SER A 67 -2.72 14.15 6.19
CA SER A 67 -4.06 13.72 5.71
C SER A 67 -4.41 12.32 6.21
N LEU A 68 -3.46 11.37 6.14
CA LEU A 68 -3.66 10.02 6.67
C LEU A 68 -3.92 10.02 8.18
N ASN A 69 -3.11 10.73 8.96
CA ASN A 69 -3.29 10.81 10.42
C ASN A 69 -4.61 11.47 10.80
N LYS A 70 -5.06 12.49 10.05
CA LYS A 70 -6.37 13.12 10.27
C LYS A 70 -7.52 12.14 10.01
N ALA A 71 -7.39 11.28 9.00
CA ALA A 71 -8.40 10.28 8.67
C ALA A 71 -8.41 9.08 9.65
N ILE A 72 -7.27 8.76 10.26
CA ILE A 72 -7.15 7.68 11.26
C ILE A 72 -7.56 8.15 12.66
N LYS A 73 -7.31 9.43 13.00
CA LYS A 73 -7.58 9.94 14.34
C LYS A 73 -9.09 9.91 14.61
N PRO A 74 -9.56 9.21 15.66
CA PRO A 74 -10.97 9.26 16.04
C PRO A 74 -11.36 10.69 16.39
N ARG A 75 -12.54 11.10 15.93
CA ARG A 75 -13.09 12.46 16.07
C ARG A 75 -13.41 12.77 17.53
#